data_AF-A0A3A5UKW7-F1
#
_entry.id   AF-A0A3A5UKW7-F1
#
_cell.length_a   1.000
_cell.length_b   1.000
_cell.length_c   1.000
_cell.angle_alpha   90.00
_cell.angle_beta   90.00
_cell.angle_gamma   90.00
#
_symmetry.space_group_name_H-M   'P 1'
#
loop_
_entity.id
_entity.type
_entity.pdbx_description
1 polymer ?
#
loop_
_entity_poly.entity_id
_entity_poly.type
_entity_poly.pdbx_seq_one_letter_code
_entity_poly.pdbx_strand_id
1 'polypeptide(L)'
;MVMNEWLAVIGQDHEAAVTRLNRLLNLKGDTLLDPTVPPHTFVGDIDNVLPGDCVLLLGINPKRNYDESFQRVNIELPTKCLQNFRNSNNTSDLREWLQFQHQYFLRKERNRRYFNKYGSWLGKHWFTETVSKFESKDWKQMVCHKHLVAVDTVQYFSHKTGLNPEQLADLIETDPALQANM
;
A
#
# COMPACT_ATOMS: atom_id res chain seq x y z
N MET A 1 7.60 10.45 -11.57
CA MET A 1 8.74 9.85 -10.87
C MET A 1 8.31 8.55 -10.18
N VAL A 2 7.26 8.58 -9.35
CA VAL A 2 6.66 7.40 -8.67
C VAL A 2 6.30 6.21 -9.59
N MET A 3 5.92 6.45 -10.84
CA MET A 3 5.53 5.37 -11.77
C MET A 3 6.66 4.37 -12.04
N ASN A 4 7.93 4.80 -12.06
CA ASN A 4 9.04 3.92 -12.40
C ASN A 4 9.41 2.97 -11.26
N GLU A 5 9.52 3.47 -10.01
CA GLU A 5 9.76 2.63 -8.83
C GLU A 5 8.58 1.68 -8.59
N TRP A 6 7.35 2.18 -8.80
CA TRP A 6 6.14 1.36 -8.72
C TRP A 6 6.16 0.22 -9.73
N LEU A 7 6.41 0.53 -11.01
CA LEU A 7 6.53 -0.47 -12.08
C LEU A 7 7.66 -1.47 -11.83
N ALA A 8 8.78 -1.01 -11.26
CA ALA A 8 9.91 -1.87 -10.92
C ALA A 8 9.51 -2.96 -9.92
N VAL A 9 8.63 -2.68 -8.96
CA VAL A 9 8.12 -3.68 -8.00
C VAL A 9 7.01 -4.52 -8.59
N ILE A 10 5.97 -3.91 -9.18
CA ILE A 10 4.80 -4.66 -9.64
C ILE A 10 5.06 -5.48 -10.90
N GLY A 11 6.08 -5.11 -11.70
CA GLY A 11 6.49 -5.82 -12.90
C GLY A 11 7.23 -7.14 -12.62
N GLN A 12 7.74 -7.32 -11.40
CA GLN A 12 8.47 -8.53 -11.00
C GLN A 12 7.56 -9.77 -10.92
N ASP A 13 8.21 -10.93 -10.94
CA ASP A 13 7.61 -12.16 -10.44
C ASP A 13 7.53 -12.08 -8.90
N HIS A 14 6.34 -11.71 -8.41
CA HIS A 14 6.12 -11.52 -6.98
C HIS A 14 6.16 -12.83 -6.19
N GLU A 15 5.82 -13.98 -6.78
CA GLU A 15 5.91 -15.27 -6.11
C GLU A 15 7.37 -15.62 -5.81
N ALA A 16 8.24 -15.42 -6.81
CA ALA A 16 9.68 -15.61 -6.66
C ALA A 16 10.30 -14.60 -5.69
N ALA A 17 9.87 -13.33 -5.77
CA ALA A 17 10.31 -12.28 -4.84
C ALA A 17 9.93 -12.61 -3.39
N VAL A 18 8.68 -12.99 -3.14
CA VAL A 18 8.19 -13.37 -1.80
C VAL A 18 8.96 -14.58 -1.26
N THR A 19 9.18 -15.60 -2.09
CA THR A 19 9.96 -16.78 -1.71
C THR A 19 11.39 -16.41 -1.30
N ARG A 20 12.04 -15.54 -2.09
CA ARG A 20 13.38 -15.01 -1.77
C ARG A 20 13.38 -14.22 -0.47
N LEU A 21 12.45 -13.28 -0.30
CA LEU A 21 12.35 -12.41 0.88
C LEU A 21 12.08 -13.22 2.15
N ASN A 22 11.15 -14.18 2.11
CA ASN A 22 10.86 -15.07 3.25
C ASN A 22 12.13 -15.79 3.74
N ARG A 23 13.00 -16.22 2.82
CA ARG A 23 14.29 -16.84 3.15
C ARG A 23 15.29 -15.84 3.72
N LEU A 24 15.47 -14.69 3.06
CA LEU A 24 16.45 -13.67 3.48
C LEU A 24 16.12 -13.07 4.85
N LEU A 25 14.83 -12.85 5.12
CA LEU A 25 14.32 -12.31 6.38
C LEU A 25 14.04 -13.41 7.43
N ASN A 26 14.33 -14.69 7.11
CA ASN A 26 14.12 -15.84 7.98
C ASN A 26 12.71 -15.90 8.62
N LEU A 27 11.68 -15.57 7.84
CA LEU A 27 10.29 -15.50 8.30
C LEU A 27 9.70 -16.91 8.49
N LYS A 28 8.79 -17.08 9.46
CA LYS A 28 8.24 -18.39 9.84
C LYS A 28 6.78 -18.31 10.27
N GLY A 29 6.04 -19.39 10.03
CA GLY A 29 4.64 -19.50 10.45
C GLY A 29 3.80 -18.34 9.92
N ASP A 30 3.01 -17.72 10.79
CA ASP A 30 2.11 -16.61 10.43
C ASP A 30 2.82 -15.33 9.98
N THR A 31 4.14 -15.23 10.13
CA THR A 31 4.93 -14.07 9.69
C THR A 31 5.44 -14.20 8.27
N LEU A 32 5.24 -15.36 7.62
CA LEU A 32 5.57 -15.55 6.22
C LEU A 32 4.75 -14.59 5.35
N LEU A 33 5.44 -13.99 4.39
CA LEU A 33 4.84 -13.26 3.29
C LEU A 33 4.09 -14.26 2.39
N ASP A 34 2.88 -13.89 1.97
CA ASP A 34 1.99 -14.71 1.15
C ASP A 34 2.35 -14.54 -0.34
N PRO A 35 2.87 -15.59 -1.01
CA PRO A 35 3.27 -15.48 -2.42
C PRO A 35 2.07 -15.34 -3.36
N THR A 36 0.85 -15.66 -2.91
CA THR A 36 -0.35 -15.63 -3.76
C THR A 36 -0.96 -14.24 -3.93
N VAL A 37 -0.42 -13.23 -3.23
CA VAL A 37 -0.94 -11.87 -3.23
C VAL A 37 0.06 -10.94 -3.90
N PRO A 38 -0.33 -10.26 -5.00
CA PRO A 38 0.47 -9.23 -5.63
C PRO A 38 0.91 -8.13 -4.64
N PRO A 39 2.05 -7.45 -4.88
CA PRO A 39 2.56 -6.43 -3.96
C PRO A 39 1.62 -5.24 -3.86
N HIS A 40 1.59 -4.59 -2.70
CA HIS A 40 0.83 -3.38 -2.42
C HIS A 40 1.77 -2.29 -1.91
N THR A 41 2.03 -1.32 -2.77
CA THR A 41 3.09 -0.32 -2.63
C THR A 41 2.67 0.89 -1.80
N PHE A 42 1.49 1.45 -2.08
CA PHE A 42 0.98 2.62 -1.38
C PHE A 42 -0.55 2.68 -1.41
N VAL A 43 -1.10 3.53 -0.54
CA VAL A 43 -2.47 4.05 -0.63
C VAL A 43 -2.49 5.55 -0.32
N GLY A 44 -3.36 6.27 -1.01
CA GLY A 44 -3.46 7.71 -0.89
C GLY A 44 -3.31 8.40 -2.25
N ASP A 45 -3.90 9.58 -2.36
CA ASP A 45 -4.01 10.27 -3.64
C ASP A 45 -2.74 11.09 -3.93
N ILE A 46 -1.66 10.41 -4.30
CA ILE A 46 -0.33 11.02 -4.49
C ILE A 46 -0.31 12.11 -5.57
N ASP A 47 -1.30 12.14 -6.48
CA ASP A 47 -1.41 13.16 -7.52
C ASP A 47 -2.08 14.45 -7.02
N ASN A 48 -2.86 14.37 -5.94
CA ASN A 48 -3.65 15.49 -5.42
C ASN A 48 -3.20 15.98 -4.04
N VAL A 49 -2.16 15.38 -3.45
CA VAL A 49 -1.54 15.90 -2.23
C VAL A 49 -0.71 17.14 -2.52
N LEU A 50 -0.90 18.20 -1.72
CA LEU A 50 -0.17 19.45 -1.87
C LEU A 50 1.18 19.36 -1.12
N PRO A 51 2.30 19.83 -1.72
CA PRO A 51 3.57 19.91 -1.02
C PRO A 51 3.46 20.74 0.26
N GLY A 52 3.95 20.18 1.38
CA GLY A 52 3.85 20.79 2.71
C GLY A 52 2.50 20.58 3.42
N ASP A 53 1.52 19.97 2.76
CA ASP A 53 0.17 19.68 3.30
C ASP A 53 -0.17 18.19 3.17
N CYS A 54 0.83 17.36 3.48
CA CYS A 54 0.77 15.91 3.39
C CYS A 54 1.58 15.26 4.52
N VAL A 55 1.10 14.12 5.01
CA VAL A 55 1.76 13.25 5.96
C VAL A 55 1.98 11.89 5.31
N LEU A 56 3.22 11.41 5.41
CA LEU A 56 3.57 10.05 5.06
C LEU A 56 3.42 9.15 6.29
N LEU A 57 2.58 8.14 6.19
CA LEU A 57 2.46 7.07 7.19
C LEU A 57 3.27 5.86 6.73
N LEU A 58 4.32 5.54 7.48
CA LEU A 58 5.15 4.35 7.24
C LEU A 58 4.59 3.17 8.03
N GLY A 59 4.08 2.17 7.32
CA GLY A 59 3.74 0.86 7.84
C GLY A 59 4.90 -0.12 7.64
N ILE A 60 4.82 -1.28 8.30
CA ILE A 60 5.83 -2.33 8.17
C ILE A 60 5.52 -3.20 6.95
N ASN A 61 4.34 -3.80 6.93
CA ASN A 61 3.84 -4.63 5.83
C ASN A 61 2.30 -4.75 5.92
N PRO A 62 1.60 -4.94 4.79
CA PRO A 62 0.15 -5.01 4.80
C PRO A 62 -0.33 -6.35 5.38
N LYS A 63 -1.48 -6.31 6.07
CA LYS A 63 -2.08 -7.51 6.67
C LYS A 63 -2.89 -8.31 5.65
N ARG A 64 -2.62 -9.61 5.56
CA ARG A 64 -3.45 -10.59 4.85
C ARG A 64 -4.78 -10.84 5.57
N ASN A 65 -5.88 -10.60 4.87
CA ASN A 65 -7.23 -11.00 5.28
C ASN A 65 -7.79 -12.01 4.27
N TYR A 66 -8.79 -12.81 4.64
CA TYR A 66 -9.32 -13.90 3.81
C TYR A 66 -10.77 -13.69 3.37
N ASP A 67 -11.28 -12.46 3.48
CA ASP A 67 -12.63 -12.12 3.05
C ASP A 67 -12.72 -11.84 1.53
N GLU A 68 -13.93 -11.91 0.98
CA GLU A 68 -14.20 -11.67 -0.45
C GLU A 68 -13.77 -10.27 -0.90
N SER A 69 -13.88 -9.28 -0.02
CA SER A 69 -13.48 -7.92 -0.33
C SER A 69 -11.97 -7.83 -0.55
N PHE A 70 -11.18 -8.48 0.30
CA PHE A 70 -9.73 -8.60 0.15
C PHE A 70 -9.36 -9.34 -1.14
N GLN A 71 -9.98 -10.50 -1.39
CA GLN A 71 -9.74 -11.31 -2.59
C GLN A 71 -9.89 -10.46 -3.85
N ARG A 72 -11.01 -9.74 -3.97
CA ARG A 72 -11.33 -8.95 -5.14
C ARG A 72 -10.34 -7.80 -5.39
N VAL A 73 -9.95 -7.06 -4.35
CA VAL A 73 -9.19 -5.81 -4.53
C VAL A 73 -7.67 -5.96 -4.40
N ASN A 74 -7.19 -6.99 -3.69
CA ASN A 74 -5.76 -7.22 -3.50
C ASN A 74 -5.22 -8.42 -4.30
N ILE A 75 -6.08 -9.30 -4.82
CA ILE A 75 -5.64 -10.44 -5.64
C ILE A 75 -6.19 -10.33 -7.06
N GLU A 76 -7.52 -10.36 -7.23
CA GLU A 76 -8.14 -10.42 -8.56
C GLU A 76 -7.86 -9.17 -9.39
N LEU A 77 -8.10 -7.98 -8.84
CA LEU A 77 -7.87 -6.71 -9.53
C LEU A 77 -6.39 -6.53 -9.94
N PRO A 78 -5.39 -6.63 -9.03
CA PRO A 78 -4.00 -6.51 -9.42
C PRO A 78 -3.56 -7.59 -10.41
N THR A 79 -3.99 -8.84 -10.22
CA THR A 79 -3.64 -9.96 -11.13
C THR A 79 -4.16 -9.71 -12.54
N LYS A 80 -5.43 -9.31 -12.69
CA LYS A 80 -6.03 -8.94 -13.97
C LYS A 80 -5.26 -7.81 -14.64
N CYS A 81 -4.98 -6.73 -13.92
CA CYS A 81 -4.23 -5.58 -14.43
C CYS A 81 -2.81 -5.98 -14.88
N LEU A 82 -2.10 -6.76 -14.08
CA LEU A 82 -0.76 -7.25 -14.39
C LEU A 82 -0.74 -8.18 -15.60
N GLN A 83 -1.70 -9.09 -15.72
CA GLN A 83 -1.83 -9.97 -16.88
C GLN A 83 -2.06 -9.18 -18.16
N ASN A 84 -2.98 -8.21 -18.13
CA ASN A 84 -3.23 -7.34 -19.28
C ASN A 84 -1.98 -6.55 -19.67
N PHE A 85 -1.34 -5.90 -18.69
CA PHE A 85 -0.10 -5.17 -18.92
C PHE A 85 1.01 -6.04 -19.51
N ARG A 86 1.21 -7.27 -19.02
CA ARG A 86 2.21 -8.21 -19.55
C ARG A 86 1.92 -8.62 -21.00
N ASN A 87 0.64 -8.72 -21.36
CA ASN A 87 0.22 -9.09 -22.72
C ASN A 87 0.33 -7.92 -23.71
N SER A 88 0.06 -6.70 -23.27
CA SER A 88 -0.03 -5.52 -24.14
C SER A 88 1.21 -4.62 -24.11
N ASN A 89 2.01 -4.71 -23.05
CA ASN A 89 3.05 -3.76 -22.65
C ASN A 89 2.55 -2.30 -22.52
N ASN A 90 1.25 -2.12 -22.24
CA ASN A 90 0.61 -0.81 -22.15
C ASN A 90 0.24 -0.45 -20.72
N THR A 91 0.87 0.60 -20.17
CA THR A 91 0.64 1.04 -18.79
C THR A 91 -0.79 1.47 -18.51
N SER A 92 -1.61 1.78 -19.53
CA SER A 92 -3.03 2.08 -19.32
C SER A 92 -3.81 0.91 -18.71
N ASP A 93 -3.33 -0.33 -18.88
CA ASP A 93 -3.97 -1.53 -18.34
C ASP A 93 -3.85 -1.62 -16.81
N LEU A 94 -2.94 -0.83 -16.23
CA LEU A 94 -2.71 -0.70 -14.79
C LEU A 94 -3.60 0.36 -14.13
N ARG A 95 -4.35 1.15 -14.93
CA ARG A 95 -5.13 2.30 -14.46
C ARG A 95 -6.16 1.94 -13.40
N GLU A 96 -6.87 0.83 -13.57
CA GLU A 96 -7.92 0.42 -12.62
C GLU A 96 -7.32 0.14 -11.23
N TRP A 97 -6.15 -0.49 -11.19
CA TRP A 97 -5.44 -0.77 -9.96
C TRP A 97 -4.84 0.50 -9.33
N LEU A 98 -4.19 1.36 -10.12
CA LEU A 98 -3.71 2.66 -9.63
C LEU A 98 -4.85 3.51 -9.06
N GLN A 99 -5.99 3.58 -9.76
CA GLN A 99 -7.15 4.32 -9.29
C GLN A 99 -7.66 3.78 -7.94
N PHE A 100 -7.61 2.46 -7.72
CA PHE A 100 -7.92 1.88 -6.42
C PHE A 100 -6.96 2.36 -5.32
N GLN A 101 -5.65 2.37 -5.56
CA GLN A 101 -4.66 2.85 -4.58
C GLN A 101 -4.84 4.33 -4.25
N HIS A 102 -5.03 5.19 -5.27
CA HIS A 102 -5.25 6.62 -5.09
C HIS A 102 -6.54 6.93 -4.32
N GLN A 103 -7.62 6.21 -4.66
CA GLN A 103 -8.93 6.46 -4.08
C GLN A 103 -9.20 5.64 -2.82
N TYR A 104 -8.23 4.86 -2.33
CA TYR A 104 -8.39 3.90 -1.24
C TYR A 104 -9.13 4.45 -0.02
N PHE A 105 -8.82 5.67 0.41
CA PHE A 105 -9.49 6.27 1.58
C PHE A 105 -10.98 6.55 1.38
N LEU A 106 -11.44 6.62 0.13
CA LEU A 106 -12.87 6.74 -0.21
C LEU A 106 -13.56 5.39 -0.39
N ARG A 107 -12.81 4.30 -0.47
CA ARG A 107 -13.31 2.95 -0.72
C ARG A 107 -13.94 2.33 0.53
N LYS A 108 -14.92 1.44 0.33
CA LYS A 108 -15.54 0.68 1.42
C LYS A 108 -14.57 -0.35 2.02
N GLU A 109 -13.62 -0.80 1.20
CA GLU A 109 -12.62 -1.83 1.49
C GLU A 109 -11.49 -1.32 2.42
N ARG A 110 -11.44 0.00 2.67
CA ARG A 110 -10.42 0.58 3.54
C ARG A 110 -10.51 0.03 4.97
N ASN A 111 -9.37 0.00 5.65
CA ASN A 111 -9.32 -0.28 7.08
C ASN A 111 -9.84 0.92 7.90
N ARG A 112 -11.16 1.10 7.93
CA ARG A 112 -11.85 2.24 8.54
C ARG A 112 -11.45 2.43 10.01
N ARG A 113 -11.32 1.35 10.78
CA ARG A 113 -10.95 1.44 12.21
C ARG A 113 -9.54 1.97 12.40
N TYR A 114 -8.59 1.50 11.58
CA TYR A 114 -7.20 1.91 11.66
C TYR A 114 -7.03 3.37 11.20
N PHE A 115 -7.47 3.70 9.97
CA PHE A 115 -7.24 5.02 9.41
C PHE A 115 -8.06 6.13 10.06
N ASN A 116 -9.24 5.84 10.63
CA ASN A 116 -9.98 6.86 11.38
C ASN A 116 -9.24 7.32 12.65
N LYS A 117 -8.31 6.54 13.20
CA LYS A 117 -7.45 7.01 14.30
C LYS A 117 -6.51 8.11 13.81
N TYR A 118 -5.80 7.85 12.71
CA TYR A 118 -4.88 8.81 12.09
C TYR A 118 -5.62 10.04 11.58
N GLY A 119 -6.68 9.87 10.78
CA GLY A 119 -7.48 10.99 10.30
C GLY A 119 -8.04 11.83 11.44
N SER A 120 -8.43 11.19 12.56
CA SER A 120 -8.89 11.93 13.73
C SER A 120 -7.80 12.72 14.44
N TRP A 121 -6.58 12.19 14.54
CA TRP A 121 -5.48 12.87 15.20
C TRP A 121 -4.97 14.00 14.29
N LEU A 122 -4.63 13.68 13.06
CA LEU A 122 -4.15 14.61 12.05
C LEU A 122 -5.09 15.80 11.84
N GLY A 123 -6.40 15.56 11.72
CA GLY A 123 -7.37 16.63 11.51
C GLY A 123 -7.52 17.57 12.71
N LYS A 124 -7.37 17.06 13.94
CA LYS A 124 -7.46 17.89 15.16
C LYS A 124 -6.22 18.74 15.41
N HIS A 125 -5.07 18.29 14.92
CA HIS A 125 -3.77 18.90 15.24
C HIS A 125 -3.15 19.70 14.10
N TRP A 126 -3.38 19.30 12.84
CA TRP A 126 -2.76 19.93 11.68
C TRP A 126 -3.78 20.35 10.62
N PHE A 127 -4.72 19.47 10.24
CA PHE A 127 -5.63 19.72 9.11
C PHE A 127 -7.01 20.20 9.56
N THR A 128 -7.04 21.20 10.45
CA THR A 128 -8.26 21.73 11.06
C THR A 128 -9.20 22.37 10.04
N GLU A 129 -8.66 22.96 8.98
CA GLU A 129 -9.46 23.47 7.86
C GLU A 129 -10.28 22.37 7.19
N THR A 130 -9.67 21.22 6.92
CA THR A 130 -10.37 20.06 6.36
C THR A 130 -11.44 19.57 7.33
N VAL A 131 -11.19 19.57 8.64
CA VAL A 131 -12.24 19.26 9.64
C VAL A 131 -13.41 20.23 9.56
N SER A 132 -13.14 21.54 9.45
CA SER A 132 -14.18 22.56 9.39
C SER A 132 -15.04 22.52 8.12
N LYS A 133 -14.49 22.01 7.02
CA LYS A 133 -15.15 21.93 5.70
C LYS A 133 -16.08 20.72 5.54
N PHE A 134 -15.99 19.72 6.42
CA PHE A 134 -16.77 18.49 6.31
C PHE A 134 -17.58 18.23 7.59
N GLU A 135 -18.91 18.20 7.46
CA GLU A 135 -19.80 17.82 8.56
C GLU A 135 -19.78 16.28 8.79
N SER A 136 -20.16 15.85 10.00
CA SER A 136 -20.33 14.44 10.43
C SER A 136 -19.05 13.61 10.70
N LYS A 137 -19.13 12.27 10.70
CA LYS A 137 -17.99 11.35 10.94
C LYS A 137 -17.04 11.25 9.73
N ASP A 138 -17.38 11.89 8.61
CA ASP A 138 -16.68 11.75 7.33
C ASP A 138 -15.45 12.67 7.21
N TRP A 139 -15.30 13.69 8.06
CA TRP A 139 -14.08 14.52 8.03
C TRP A 139 -12.81 13.70 8.25
N LYS A 140 -12.86 12.62 9.06
CA LYS A 140 -11.69 11.75 9.31
C LYS A 140 -11.24 11.05 8.03
N GLN A 141 -12.22 10.61 7.24
CA GLN A 141 -11.99 10.05 5.91
C GLN A 141 -11.36 11.07 4.99
N MET A 142 -11.90 12.29 4.98
CA MET A 142 -11.44 13.35 4.10
C MET A 142 -10.05 13.85 4.48
N VAL A 143 -9.71 13.88 5.77
CA VAL A 143 -8.36 14.15 6.22
C VAL A 143 -7.38 13.11 5.66
N CYS A 144 -7.70 11.82 5.76
CA CYS A 144 -6.85 10.80 5.16
C CYS A 144 -6.77 10.93 3.63
N HIS A 145 -7.90 11.13 2.96
CA HIS A 145 -7.92 11.22 1.50
C HIS A 145 -7.11 12.40 0.96
N LYS A 146 -7.15 13.56 1.63
CA LYS A 146 -6.48 14.79 1.16
C LYS A 146 -5.03 14.92 1.60
N HIS A 147 -4.67 14.35 2.75
CA HIS A 147 -3.41 14.68 3.42
C HIS A 147 -2.60 13.46 3.85
N LEU A 148 -3.07 12.23 3.64
CA LEU A 148 -2.35 11.04 4.06
C LEU A 148 -1.96 10.23 2.83
N VAL A 149 -0.68 9.87 2.77
CA VAL A 149 -0.18 8.78 1.93
C VAL A 149 0.37 7.74 2.88
N ALA A 150 -0.03 6.48 2.71
CA ALA A 150 0.53 5.38 3.48
C ALA A 150 1.31 4.46 2.56
N VAL A 151 2.51 4.09 2.99
CA VAL A 151 3.41 3.15 2.31
C VAL A 151 3.87 2.11 3.33
N ASP A 152 4.17 0.91 2.86
CA ASP A 152 4.68 -0.17 3.71
C ASP A 152 6.15 -0.46 3.35
N THR A 153 7.01 -0.58 4.37
CA THR A 153 8.44 -0.91 4.19
C THR A 153 8.66 -2.21 3.41
N VAL A 154 7.73 -3.16 3.55
CA VAL A 154 7.65 -4.40 2.78
C VAL A 154 6.28 -4.44 2.11
N GLN A 155 6.24 -4.40 0.78
CA GLN A 155 5.00 -4.30 0.00
C GLN A 155 4.21 -5.63 -0.08
N TYR A 156 4.58 -6.65 0.69
CA TYR A 156 4.02 -7.99 0.60
C TYR A 156 3.22 -8.35 1.85
N PHE A 157 2.14 -9.10 1.66
CA PHE A 157 1.17 -9.37 2.72
C PHE A 157 1.62 -10.50 3.64
N SER A 158 1.40 -10.36 4.95
CA SER A 158 1.52 -11.48 5.90
C SER A 158 0.33 -11.50 6.88
N HIS A 159 0.12 -12.63 7.55
CA HIS A 159 -0.94 -12.71 8.56
C HIS A 159 -0.59 -11.96 9.85
N LYS A 160 0.69 -12.01 10.25
CA LYS A 160 1.27 -11.28 11.37
C LYS A 160 2.58 -10.60 10.96
N THR A 161 2.88 -9.47 11.58
CA THR A 161 4.19 -8.83 11.45
C THR A 161 5.22 -9.57 12.30
N GLY A 162 6.39 -9.87 11.73
CA GLY A 162 7.48 -10.54 12.43
C GLY A 162 8.85 -10.27 11.83
N LEU A 163 9.01 -9.12 11.16
CA LEU A 163 10.23 -8.72 10.49
C LEU A 163 11.29 -8.30 11.51
N ASN A 164 12.54 -8.73 11.28
CA ASN A 164 13.70 -8.22 12.01
C ASN A 164 14.14 -6.89 11.37
N PRO A 165 14.14 -5.77 12.11
CA PRO A 165 14.50 -4.45 11.57
C PRO A 165 15.93 -4.37 11.01
N GLU A 166 16.90 -5.04 11.65
CA GLU A 166 18.31 -5.01 11.22
C GLU A 166 18.46 -5.70 9.86
N GLN A 167 17.88 -6.89 9.71
CA GLN A 167 17.90 -7.62 8.45
C GLN A 167 17.13 -6.89 7.34
N LEU A 168 16.05 -6.20 7.70
CA LEU A 168 15.27 -5.42 6.74
C LEU A 168 16.04 -4.18 6.25
N ALA A 169 16.80 -3.52 7.12
CA ALA A 169 17.60 -2.36 6.75
C ALA A 169 18.65 -2.69 5.68
N ASP A 170 19.35 -3.82 5.82
CA ASP A 170 20.34 -4.27 4.82
C ASP A 170 19.69 -4.59 3.46
N LEU A 171 18.46 -5.14 3.49
CA LEU A 171 17.75 -5.57 2.28
C LEU A 171 17.06 -4.42 1.55
N ILE A 172 16.61 -3.37 2.25
CA ILE A 172 15.86 -2.29 1.60
C ILE A 172 16.71 -1.55 0.55
N GLU A 173 18.02 -1.49 0.77
CA GLU A 173 18.96 -0.83 -0.14
C GLU A 173 19.32 -1.69 -1.37
N THR A 174 19.13 -3.01 -1.29
CA THR A 174 19.75 -3.97 -2.22
C THR A 174 18.77 -4.90 -2.92
N ASP A 175 17.62 -5.23 -2.31
CA ASP A 175 16.65 -6.15 -2.90
C ASP A 175 15.67 -5.41 -3.83
N PRO A 176 15.60 -5.80 -5.12
CA PRO A 176 14.71 -5.13 -6.08
C PRO A 176 13.23 -5.22 -5.70
N ALA A 177 12.82 -6.20 -4.89
CA ALA A 177 11.45 -6.35 -4.43
C ALA A 177 11.02 -5.26 -3.43
N LEU A 178 11.98 -4.53 -2.84
CA LEU A 178 11.74 -3.48 -1.84
C LEU A 178 11.94 -2.06 -2.38
N GLN A 179 12.34 -1.92 -3.65
CA GLN A 179 12.72 -0.64 -4.27
C GLN A 179 11.60 0.38 -4.41
N ALA A 180 10.31 0.01 -4.24
CA ALA A 180 9.22 0.99 -4.26
C ALA A 180 9.28 2.00 -3.10
N ASN A 181 10.17 1.79 -2.12
CA ASN A 181 10.39 2.68 -0.98
C ASN A 181 11.68 3.51 -1.06
N MET A 182 12.45 3.40 -2.15
CA MET A 182 13.66 4.18 -2.41
C MET A 182 13.41 5.26 -3.46
#